data_AF-A0AAN7FZT0-F1
#
_entry.id   AF-A0AAN7FZT0-F1
#
_cell.length_a   1.000
_cell.length_b   1.000
_cell.length_c   1.000
_cell.angle_alpha   90.00
_cell.angle_beta   90.00
_cell.angle_gamma   90.00
#
_symmetry.space_group_name_H-M   'P 1'
#
loop_
_entity.id
_entity.type
_entity.pdbx_description
1 polymer ?
#
loop_
_entity_poly.entity_id
_entity_poly.type
_entity_poly.pdbx_seq_one_letter_code
_entity_poly.pdbx_strand_id
1 'polypeptide(L)'
;MCCVHLRHELYFFGGKFMNGTRNVLPRDVHVFNLTLYHKCSHLLCRMKENMLLPRTPMCSGKASPLAFVADEKIYVIGSNLEELEDKILDYFEFEYYDPRYNFWVLLPNPPIWGRYEWVGTAVVGREAFLVGMQEQRHVYCFNLEKQQWTYRVSNDSHLRNFTGKTEFVGNNLYGCYHNTVAKLAVTDEELRKIDLWCQEEEEGGEEEEGGEEEDEFQKVARLLSKYNRLRMVSKEKGMDAIYNVPRQLGSSSTLLHLGSDYFCYVRTGKPPQIHDDGADDDDDLPSNRIRFISIVIFRADPREINEENSAKLFRAQYVYSKHYTFHSRFGGDDFIKGCYAFGLPGWILEATVD
;
A
#
# COMPACT_ATOMS: atom_id res chain seq x y z
N MET A 1 -6.02 -11.97 1.13
CA MET A 1 -7.04 -11.16 0.45
C MET A 1 -6.44 -9.77 0.19
N CYS A 2 -6.99 -9.03 -0.75
CA CYS A 2 -6.68 -7.63 -1.01
C CYS A 2 -7.98 -6.81 -1.04
N CYS A 3 -7.91 -5.57 -0.57
CA CYS A 3 -9.00 -4.61 -0.58
C CYS A 3 -8.55 -3.30 -1.26
N VAL A 4 -9.34 -2.84 -2.23
CA VAL A 4 -9.06 -1.63 -3.03
C VAL A 4 -10.26 -0.70 -3.03
N HIS A 5 -10.00 0.60 -2.85
CA HIS A 5 -10.99 1.65 -2.97
C HIS A 5 -10.93 2.33 -4.33
N LEU A 6 -12.06 2.34 -5.03
CA LEU A 6 -12.24 3.07 -6.29
C LEU A 6 -13.63 3.74 -6.29
N ARG A 7 -13.64 5.07 -6.41
CA ARG A 7 -14.85 5.91 -6.35
C ARG A 7 -15.66 5.76 -5.06
N HIS A 8 -16.82 5.08 -5.14
CA HIS A 8 -17.76 4.85 -4.04
C HIS A 8 -17.92 3.37 -3.75
N GLU A 9 -16.93 2.57 -4.14
CA GLU A 9 -16.94 1.13 -4.05
C GLU A 9 -15.63 0.61 -3.46
N LEU A 10 -15.75 -0.46 -2.68
CA LEU A 10 -14.62 -1.26 -2.24
C LEU A 10 -14.67 -2.61 -2.91
N TYR A 11 -13.50 -3.03 -3.39
CA TYR A 11 -13.29 -4.27 -4.09
C TYR A 11 -12.48 -5.20 -3.20
N PHE A 12 -13.00 -6.42 -3.00
CA PHE A 12 -12.36 -7.48 -2.23
C PHE A 12 -12.09 -8.66 -3.16
N PHE A 13 -10.85 -9.11 -3.21
CA PHE A 13 -10.45 -10.21 -4.09
C PHE A 13 -9.18 -10.92 -3.62
N GLY A 14 -9.01 -12.15 -4.14
CA GLY A 14 -7.88 -13.01 -3.86
C GLY A 14 -7.72 -13.40 -2.39
N GLY A 15 -6.53 -13.85 -2.03
CA GLY A 15 -6.30 -14.56 -0.78
C GLY A 15 -6.05 -16.05 -1.01
N LYS A 16 -5.95 -16.77 0.09
CA LYS A 16 -5.76 -18.22 0.13
C LYS A 16 -6.65 -18.74 1.24
N PHE A 17 -7.32 -19.85 1.00
CA PHE A 17 -8.01 -20.59 2.06
C PHE A 17 -7.79 -22.08 1.87
N MET A 18 -7.88 -22.81 2.97
CA MET A 18 -7.79 -24.27 2.97
C MET A 18 -9.18 -24.87 2.73
N ASN A 19 -9.30 -25.70 1.69
CA ASN A 19 -10.47 -26.55 1.52
C ASN A 19 -10.04 -28.02 1.70
N GLY A 20 -10.17 -28.52 2.93
CA GLY A 20 -9.55 -29.78 3.34
C GLY A 20 -8.02 -29.67 3.28
N THR A 21 -7.38 -30.48 2.43
CA THR A 21 -5.92 -30.47 2.23
C THR A 21 -5.46 -29.64 1.03
N ARG A 22 -6.38 -29.02 0.28
CA ARG A 22 -6.05 -28.27 -0.94
C ARG A 22 -6.04 -26.77 -0.68
N ASN A 23 -4.96 -26.13 -1.10
CA ASN A 23 -4.89 -24.67 -1.22
C ASN A 23 -5.83 -24.22 -2.34
N VAL A 24 -6.80 -23.37 -2.02
CA VAL A 24 -7.67 -22.73 -3.00
C VAL A 24 -7.36 -21.25 -3.06
N LEU A 25 -7.11 -20.75 -4.27
CA LEU A 25 -6.88 -19.34 -4.54
C LEU A 25 -8.13 -18.76 -5.23
N PRO A 26 -9.01 -18.05 -4.50
CA PRO A 26 -10.23 -17.51 -5.07
C PRO A 26 -9.92 -16.51 -6.18
N ARG A 27 -10.68 -16.62 -7.26
CA ARG A 27 -10.75 -15.63 -8.35
C ARG A 27 -11.87 -14.62 -8.14
N ASP A 28 -12.78 -14.91 -7.21
CA ASP A 28 -13.98 -14.13 -6.98
C ASP A 28 -13.64 -12.70 -6.56
N VAL A 29 -14.43 -11.78 -7.09
CA VAL A 29 -14.33 -10.35 -6.81
C VAL A 29 -15.65 -9.93 -6.21
N HIS A 30 -15.59 -9.34 -5.02
CA HIS A 30 -16.75 -8.85 -4.30
C HIS A 30 -16.67 -7.35 -4.15
N VAL A 31 -17.81 -6.68 -4.36
CA VAL A 31 -17.92 -5.23 -4.29
C VAL A 31 -18.88 -4.80 -3.21
N PHE A 32 -18.43 -3.85 -2.40
CA PHE A 32 -19.23 -3.19 -1.40
C PHE A 32 -19.49 -1.74 -1.83
N ASN A 33 -20.74 -1.37 -2.04
CA ASN A 33 -21.11 -0.02 -2.45
C ASN A 33 -21.35 0.89 -1.23
N LEU A 34 -20.48 1.90 -1.06
CA LEU A 34 -20.53 2.80 0.09
C LEU A 34 -21.83 3.64 0.09
N THR A 35 -22.27 4.09 -1.08
CA THR A 35 -23.44 4.96 -1.21
C THR A 35 -24.73 4.21 -0.85
N LEU A 36 -24.84 2.96 -1.29
CA LEU A 36 -25.97 2.10 -0.97
C LEU A 36 -26.03 1.87 0.55
N TYR A 37 -24.89 1.59 1.18
CA TYR A 37 -24.81 1.41 2.63
C TYR A 37 -25.30 2.65 3.39
N HIS A 38 -24.82 3.85 3.03
CA HIS A 38 -25.25 5.07 3.71
C HIS A 38 -26.76 5.34 3.57
N LYS A 39 -27.34 5.06 2.40
CA LYS A 39 -28.77 5.32 2.16
C LYS A 39 -29.69 4.25 2.77
N CYS A 40 -29.25 3.00 2.78
CA CYS A 40 -30.11 1.85 3.04
C CYS A 40 -29.68 0.99 4.23
N SER A 41 -28.69 1.39 5.04
CA SER A 41 -28.16 0.62 6.17
C SER A 41 -29.26 0.04 7.07
N HIS A 42 -30.25 0.85 7.43
CA HIS A 42 -31.38 0.45 8.28
C HIS A 42 -32.29 -0.63 7.64
N LEU A 43 -32.40 -0.66 6.31
CA LEU A 43 -33.16 -1.70 5.58
C LEU A 43 -32.32 -2.97 5.41
N LEU A 44 -31.04 -2.80 5.06
CA LEU A 44 -30.11 -3.90 4.81
C LEU A 44 -29.84 -4.71 6.09
N CYS A 45 -29.71 -4.05 7.25
CA CYS A 45 -29.61 -4.73 8.54
C CYS A 45 -30.86 -5.58 8.87
N ARG A 46 -32.04 -5.19 8.38
CA ARG A 46 -33.30 -5.96 8.59
C ARG A 46 -33.43 -7.14 7.64
N MET A 47 -32.89 -7.02 6.42
CA MET A 47 -33.00 -8.05 5.38
C MET A 47 -31.97 -9.18 5.52
N LYS A 48 -30.93 -9.02 6.34
CA LYS A 48 -29.79 -9.98 6.46
C LYS A 48 -29.15 -10.32 5.09
N GLU A 49 -29.25 -9.42 4.12
CA GLU A 49 -28.68 -9.64 2.80
C GLU A 49 -27.18 -9.36 2.80
N ASN A 50 -26.41 -10.18 2.07
CA ASN A 50 -25.00 -9.92 1.84
C ASN A 50 -24.85 -8.65 1.01
N MET A 51 -24.22 -7.62 1.57
CA MET A 51 -23.96 -6.35 0.87
C MET A 51 -22.77 -6.42 -0.10
N LEU A 52 -22.15 -7.59 -0.20
CA LEU A 52 -21.06 -7.90 -1.11
C LEU A 52 -21.65 -8.42 -2.43
N LEU A 53 -21.62 -7.57 -3.45
CA LEU A 53 -22.09 -7.91 -4.79
C LEU A 53 -20.97 -8.60 -5.57
N PRO A 54 -21.21 -9.76 -6.20
CA PRO A 54 -20.20 -10.39 -7.04
C PRO A 54 -19.92 -9.56 -8.31
N ARG A 55 -18.66 -9.59 -8.76
CA ARG A 55 -18.18 -9.04 -10.05
C ARG A 55 -17.53 -10.14 -10.88
N THR A 56 -17.14 -9.78 -12.11
CA THR A 56 -16.38 -10.69 -12.98
C THR A 56 -15.12 -11.18 -12.25
N PRO A 57 -14.91 -12.50 -12.14
CA PRO A 57 -13.71 -13.05 -11.49
C PRO A 57 -12.42 -12.64 -12.20
N MET A 58 -11.33 -12.50 -11.44
CA MET A 58 -9.96 -12.31 -11.95
C MET A 58 -9.58 -13.39 -12.97
N CYS A 59 -8.58 -13.18 -13.82
CA CYS A 59 -8.10 -14.22 -14.75
C CYS A 59 -7.51 -15.42 -13.99
N SER A 60 -6.82 -15.14 -12.88
CA SER A 60 -6.16 -16.12 -12.03
C SER A 60 -6.39 -15.84 -10.55
N GLY A 61 -6.35 -16.91 -9.74
CA GLY A 61 -6.41 -16.80 -8.30
C GLY A 61 -5.06 -16.33 -7.74
N LYS A 62 -5.07 -15.40 -6.78
CA LYS A 62 -3.85 -14.79 -6.23
C LYS A 62 -3.81 -14.92 -4.71
N ALA A 63 -2.82 -15.64 -4.18
CA ALA A 63 -2.68 -15.92 -2.75
C ALA A 63 -2.41 -14.67 -1.91
N SER A 64 -1.43 -13.88 -2.34
CA SER A 64 -1.09 -12.58 -1.76
C SER A 64 -1.07 -11.52 -2.87
N PRO A 65 -2.26 -11.02 -3.26
CA PRO A 65 -2.35 -10.01 -4.30
C PRO A 65 -1.91 -8.65 -3.75
N LEU A 66 -1.16 -7.92 -4.56
CA LEU A 66 -0.91 -6.51 -4.40
C LEU A 66 -1.67 -5.75 -5.48
N ALA A 67 -2.35 -4.67 -5.11
CA ALA A 67 -3.19 -3.93 -6.04
C ALA A 67 -3.06 -2.42 -5.87
N PHE A 68 -3.31 -1.70 -6.96
CA PHE A 68 -3.33 -0.25 -7.00
C PHE A 68 -4.37 0.26 -7.99
N VAL A 69 -4.71 1.54 -7.88
CA VAL A 69 -5.66 2.21 -8.77
C VAL A 69 -4.94 3.22 -9.63
N ALA A 70 -5.17 3.16 -10.94
CA ALA A 70 -4.71 4.16 -11.90
C ALA A 70 -5.72 4.25 -13.05
N ASP A 71 -5.91 5.45 -13.61
CA ASP A 71 -6.81 5.67 -14.75
C ASP A 71 -8.21 5.05 -14.60
N GLU A 72 -8.78 5.14 -13.39
CA GLU A 72 -10.09 4.57 -13.03
C GLU A 72 -10.19 3.04 -13.17
N LYS A 73 -9.05 2.34 -13.14
CA LYS A 73 -8.92 0.88 -13.21
C LYS A 73 -8.18 0.34 -12.00
N ILE A 74 -8.40 -0.93 -11.70
CA ILE A 74 -7.74 -1.63 -10.59
C ILE A 74 -6.70 -2.57 -11.17
N TYR A 75 -5.43 -2.30 -10.94
CA TYR A 75 -4.32 -3.16 -11.35
C TYR A 75 -3.98 -4.10 -10.20
N VAL A 76 -3.73 -5.38 -10.51
CA VAL A 76 -3.49 -6.43 -9.53
C VAL A 76 -2.37 -7.34 -10.00
N ILE A 77 -1.43 -7.63 -9.10
CA ILE A 77 -0.36 -8.59 -9.31
C ILE A 77 -0.33 -9.61 -8.16
N GLY A 78 -0.08 -10.88 -8.48
CA GLY A 78 0.06 -11.94 -7.48
C GLY A 78 1.51 -12.11 -7.04
N SER A 79 1.73 -12.40 -5.75
CA SER A 79 3.04 -12.84 -5.25
C SER A 79 3.25 -14.34 -5.48
N ASN A 80 4.49 -14.75 -5.76
CA ASN A 80 4.89 -16.15 -5.86
C ASN A 80 5.63 -16.59 -4.59
N LEU A 81 4.89 -17.05 -3.58
CA LEU A 81 5.42 -17.30 -2.23
C LEU A 81 5.82 -18.76 -1.94
N GLU A 82 5.40 -19.70 -2.77
CA GLU A 82 5.60 -21.14 -2.56
C GLU A 82 6.29 -21.77 -3.77
N GLU A 83 7.11 -22.80 -3.54
CA GLU A 83 7.50 -23.76 -4.57
C GLU A 83 6.29 -24.65 -4.87
N LEU A 84 5.26 -24.07 -5.47
CA LEU A 84 4.13 -24.84 -5.97
C LEU A 84 4.64 -25.63 -7.18
N GLU A 85 4.60 -26.95 -7.09
CA GLU A 85 5.03 -27.89 -8.14
C GLU A 85 4.60 -27.40 -9.54
N ASP A 86 5.59 -27.22 -10.42
CA ASP A 86 5.69 -27.01 -11.90
C ASP A 86 4.48 -26.71 -12.80
N LYS A 87 3.24 -26.70 -12.33
CA LYS A 87 2.02 -26.61 -13.15
C LYS A 87 1.19 -25.36 -12.95
N ILE A 88 1.59 -24.42 -12.08
CA ILE A 88 0.79 -23.20 -11.93
C ILE A 88 1.62 -21.92 -12.02
N LEU A 89 2.07 -21.64 -13.24
CA LEU A 89 2.65 -20.35 -13.65
C LEU A 89 1.59 -19.24 -13.75
N ASP A 90 0.30 -19.53 -13.57
CA ASP A 90 -0.78 -18.56 -13.76
C ASP A 90 -1.05 -17.69 -12.52
N TYR A 91 -0.45 -17.99 -11.35
CA TYR A 91 -0.79 -17.30 -10.10
C TYR A 91 -0.23 -15.88 -9.95
N PHE A 92 0.65 -15.51 -10.86
CA PHE A 92 1.43 -14.31 -10.74
C PHE A 92 1.18 -13.30 -11.86
N GLU A 93 0.15 -13.58 -12.67
CA GLU A 93 -0.31 -12.72 -13.74
C GLU A 93 -0.60 -11.31 -13.24
N PHE A 94 0.01 -10.34 -13.92
CA PHE A 94 -0.35 -8.95 -13.79
C PHE A 94 -1.57 -8.67 -14.67
N GLU A 95 -2.60 -8.06 -14.09
CA GLU A 95 -3.85 -7.78 -14.80
C GLU A 95 -4.49 -6.49 -14.28
N TYR A 96 -5.41 -5.92 -15.04
CA TYR A 96 -6.27 -4.85 -14.54
C TYR A 96 -7.74 -5.15 -14.76
N TYR A 97 -8.58 -4.62 -13.88
CA TYR A 97 -10.02 -4.61 -13.97
C TYR A 97 -10.53 -3.24 -14.39
N ASP A 98 -11.34 -3.21 -15.45
CA ASP A 98 -12.07 -2.02 -15.84
C ASP A 98 -13.51 -2.08 -15.29
N PRO A 99 -13.87 -1.29 -14.26
CA PRO A 99 -15.21 -1.29 -13.68
C PRO A 99 -16.28 -0.76 -14.63
N ARG A 100 -15.92 0.00 -15.68
CA ARG A 100 -16.87 0.54 -16.65
C ARG A 100 -17.48 -0.57 -17.50
N TYR A 101 -16.69 -1.59 -17.81
CA TYR A 101 -17.08 -2.68 -18.68
C TYR A 101 -17.12 -4.05 -17.96
N ASN A 102 -16.71 -4.10 -16.69
CA ASN A 102 -16.74 -5.28 -15.84
C ASN A 102 -15.99 -6.48 -16.44
N PHE A 103 -14.74 -6.26 -16.87
CA PHE A 103 -13.85 -7.32 -17.34
C PHE A 103 -12.40 -7.10 -16.89
N TRP A 104 -11.62 -8.16 -16.95
CA TRP A 104 -10.20 -8.19 -16.65
C TRP A 104 -9.36 -8.26 -17.94
N VAL A 105 -8.20 -7.61 -17.93
CA VAL A 105 -7.22 -7.65 -19.02
C VAL A 105 -5.88 -8.09 -18.47
N LEU A 106 -5.32 -9.14 -19.07
CA LEU A 106 -3.96 -9.59 -18.81
C LEU A 106 -2.94 -8.59 -19.36
N LEU A 107 -1.94 -8.29 -18.55
CA LEU A 107 -0.82 -7.43 -18.87
C LEU A 107 0.48 -8.26 -18.94
N PRO A 108 1.54 -7.71 -19.56
CA PRO A 108 2.86 -8.31 -19.49
C PRO A 108 3.30 -8.47 -18.03
N ASN A 109 3.83 -9.65 -17.69
CA ASN A 109 4.41 -9.88 -16.37
C ASN A 109 5.74 -9.12 -16.22
N PRO A 110 6.09 -8.71 -14.99
CA PRO A 110 7.38 -8.09 -14.73
C PRO A 110 8.53 -9.05 -15.03
N PRO A 111 9.72 -8.52 -15.37
CA PRO A 111 10.91 -9.32 -15.68
C PRO A 111 11.51 -9.93 -14.40
N ILE A 112 10.81 -10.91 -13.83
CA ILE A 112 11.18 -11.59 -12.58
C ILE A 112 11.12 -13.10 -12.70
N TRP A 113 11.98 -13.77 -11.94
CA TRP A 113 12.09 -15.23 -11.93
C TRP A 113 12.16 -15.75 -10.49
N GLY A 114 11.56 -16.92 -10.27
CA GLY A 114 11.60 -17.60 -8.97
C GLY A 114 10.58 -17.09 -7.96
N ARG A 115 10.89 -17.25 -6.67
CA ARG A 115 10.05 -16.83 -5.54
C ARG A 115 10.11 -15.32 -5.37
N TYR A 116 8.97 -14.67 -5.15
CA TYR A 116 8.91 -13.24 -4.89
C TYR A 116 7.63 -12.83 -4.15
N GLU A 117 7.75 -11.76 -3.38
CA GLU A 117 6.65 -11.12 -2.67
C GLU A 117 6.50 -9.67 -3.11
N TRP A 118 5.29 -9.25 -3.49
CA TRP A 118 5.00 -7.84 -3.74
C TRP A 118 4.55 -7.16 -2.45
N VAL A 119 5.30 -6.15 -2.00
CA VAL A 119 5.15 -5.58 -0.64
C VAL A 119 4.72 -4.12 -0.62
N GLY A 120 4.72 -3.43 -1.76
CA GLY A 120 4.31 -2.02 -1.83
C GLY A 120 4.14 -1.51 -3.24
N THR A 121 3.28 -0.51 -3.41
CA THR A 121 3.05 0.18 -4.67
C THR A 121 2.96 1.69 -4.49
N ALA A 122 3.31 2.41 -5.55
CA ALA A 122 3.05 3.84 -5.75
C ALA A 122 2.63 4.07 -7.20
N VAL A 123 1.75 5.04 -7.45
CA VAL A 123 1.46 5.53 -8.80
C VAL A 123 1.87 6.99 -8.86
N VAL A 124 2.68 7.34 -9.87
CA VAL A 124 3.25 8.66 -10.08
C VAL A 124 3.07 9.03 -11.55
N GLY A 125 2.17 9.97 -11.83
CA GLY A 125 1.81 10.31 -13.21
C GLY A 125 1.36 9.10 -14.02
N ARG A 126 2.08 8.79 -15.10
CA ARG A 126 1.85 7.64 -15.99
C ARG A 126 2.66 6.40 -15.63
N GLU A 127 3.27 6.36 -14.45
CA GLU A 127 4.11 5.24 -14.01
C GLU A 127 3.61 4.65 -12.70
N ALA A 128 3.67 3.33 -12.59
CA ALA A 128 3.42 2.59 -11.36
C ALA A 128 4.72 1.94 -10.88
N PHE A 129 5.12 2.26 -9.65
CA PHE A 129 6.27 1.68 -8.96
C PHE A 129 5.80 0.56 -8.06
N LEU A 130 6.40 -0.62 -8.21
CA LEU A 130 6.10 -1.79 -7.39
C LEU A 130 7.38 -2.26 -6.70
N VAL A 131 7.26 -2.55 -5.41
CA VAL A 131 8.35 -3.07 -4.59
C VAL A 131 8.20 -4.58 -4.48
N GLY A 132 9.11 -5.31 -5.10
CA GLY A 132 9.21 -6.77 -5.01
C GLY A 132 10.32 -7.19 -4.04
N MET A 133 10.07 -8.23 -3.26
CA MET A 133 10.99 -8.83 -2.29
C MET A 133 11.34 -10.25 -2.72
N GLN A 134 12.64 -10.49 -2.96
CA GLN A 134 13.23 -11.83 -3.12
C GLN A 134 14.29 -12.02 -2.02
N GLU A 135 15.56 -12.24 -2.38
CA GLU A 135 16.70 -12.09 -1.46
C GLU A 135 16.91 -10.63 -1.03
N GLN A 136 16.61 -9.71 -1.95
CA GLN A 136 16.65 -8.27 -1.72
C GLN A 136 15.36 -7.62 -2.21
N ARG A 137 15.09 -6.40 -1.74
CA ARG A 137 13.98 -5.59 -2.22
C ARG A 137 14.41 -4.82 -3.47
N HIS A 138 13.61 -4.92 -4.52
CA HIS A 138 13.79 -4.28 -5.83
C HIS A 138 12.58 -3.46 -6.19
N VAL A 139 12.80 -2.37 -6.93
CA VAL A 139 11.75 -1.50 -7.44
C VAL A 139 11.59 -1.73 -8.94
N TYR A 140 10.36 -1.98 -9.35
CA TYR A 140 9.96 -2.19 -10.73
C TYR A 140 9.06 -1.03 -11.15
N CYS A 141 9.24 -0.54 -12.37
CA CYS A 141 8.40 0.50 -12.94
C CYS A 141 7.55 -0.07 -14.06
N PHE A 142 6.26 0.23 -14.05
CA PHE A 142 5.32 -0.11 -15.10
C PHE A 142 4.75 1.18 -15.70
N ASN A 143 4.98 1.38 -16.99
CA ASN A 143 4.41 2.49 -17.74
C ASN A 143 2.95 2.17 -18.07
N LEU A 144 2.02 2.99 -17.57
CA LEU A 144 0.57 2.79 -17.69
C LEU A 144 0.05 3.04 -19.11
N GLU A 145 0.73 3.89 -19.87
CA GLU A 145 0.34 4.25 -21.24
C GLU A 145 0.79 3.18 -22.24
N LYS A 146 2.08 2.84 -22.21
CA LYS A 146 2.68 1.80 -23.06
C LYS A 146 2.33 0.39 -22.60
N GLN A 147 1.84 0.24 -21.36
CA GLN A 147 1.55 -1.03 -20.71
C GLN A 147 2.76 -1.98 -20.69
N GLN A 148 3.93 -1.41 -20.40
CA GLN A 148 5.20 -2.10 -20.44
C GLN A 148 6.03 -1.82 -19.18
N TRP A 149 6.84 -2.79 -18.79
CA TRP A 149 7.79 -2.63 -17.70
C TRP A 149 9.02 -1.86 -18.19
N THR A 150 9.31 -0.73 -17.55
CA THR A 150 10.55 0.02 -17.72
C THR A 150 11.53 -0.44 -16.62
N TYR A 151 12.80 -0.59 -16.99
CA TYR A 151 13.79 -1.44 -16.33
C TYR A 151 13.94 -1.27 -14.78
N ARG A 152 14.48 -2.32 -14.13
CA ARG A 152 14.73 -2.45 -12.69
C ARG A 152 15.50 -1.24 -12.12
N VAL A 153 14.87 -0.46 -11.25
CA VAL A 153 15.59 0.51 -10.41
C VAL A 153 16.20 -0.25 -9.23
N SER A 154 17.43 -0.70 -9.40
CA SER A 154 18.19 -1.37 -8.35
C SER A 154 19.32 -0.46 -7.87
N ASN A 155 19.11 0.21 -6.74
CA ASN A 155 20.17 0.38 -5.72
C ASN A 155 19.72 1.00 -4.40
N ASP A 156 18.47 1.46 -4.27
CA ASP A 156 18.16 2.23 -3.07
C ASP A 156 17.73 1.41 -1.86
N SER A 157 18.55 1.48 -0.80
CA SER A 157 18.31 0.87 0.50
C SER A 157 17.09 1.44 1.24
N HIS A 158 16.64 2.66 0.92
CA HIS A 158 15.57 3.34 1.65
C HIS A 158 14.18 2.92 1.19
N LEU A 159 13.96 2.78 -0.12
CA LEU A 159 12.71 2.26 -0.69
C LEU A 159 12.42 0.84 -0.23
N ARG A 160 13.48 0.08 0.13
CA ARG A 160 13.34 -1.24 0.72
C ARG A 160 12.43 -1.19 1.93
N ASN A 161 12.54 -0.24 2.84
CA ASN A 161 11.87 -0.35 4.14
C ASN A 161 10.45 0.22 4.19
N PHE A 162 9.93 0.74 3.07
CA PHE A 162 8.51 1.08 2.97
C PHE A 162 7.67 -0.20 2.91
N THR A 163 6.53 -0.20 3.60
CA THR A 163 5.60 -1.34 3.61
C THR A 163 4.18 -0.87 3.36
N GLY A 164 3.39 -1.67 2.63
CA GLY A 164 2.00 -1.38 2.37
C GLY A 164 1.78 -0.29 1.31
N LYS A 165 0.65 0.43 1.41
CA LYS A 165 0.29 1.48 0.46
C LYS A 165 1.19 2.71 0.66
N THR A 166 1.72 3.23 -0.44
CA THR A 166 2.43 4.53 -0.46
C THR A 166 1.65 5.52 -1.31
N GLU A 167 1.75 6.81 -0.97
CA GLU A 167 0.96 7.89 -1.56
C GLU A 167 1.89 8.96 -2.09
N PHE A 168 1.74 9.32 -3.36
CA PHE A 168 2.51 10.38 -3.98
C PHE A 168 1.74 11.71 -3.87
N VAL A 169 2.32 12.69 -3.16
CA VAL A 169 1.67 13.99 -2.92
C VAL A 169 2.68 15.11 -3.15
N GLY A 170 2.41 15.95 -4.15
CA GLY A 170 3.40 16.90 -4.67
C GLY A 170 4.59 16.14 -5.24
N ASN A 171 5.82 16.50 -4.85
CA ASN A 171 7.06 15.83 -5.29
C ASN A 171 7.60 14.83 -4.25
N ASN A 172 6.74 14.29 -3.39
CA ASN A 172 7.15 13.44 -2.28
C ASN A 172 6.36 12.13 -2.25
N LEU A 173 7.06 11.03 -2.04
CA LEU A 173 6.46 9.74 -1.77
C LEU A 173 6.31 9.54 -0.26
N TYR A 174 5.07 9.48 0.22
CA TYR A 174 4.75 9.21 1.61
C TYR A 174 4.41 7.74 1.80
N GLY A 175 4.73 7.19 2.97
CA GLY A 175 4.32 5.83 3.29
C GLY A 175 4.70 5.41 4.70
N CYS A 176 4.26 4.20 5.05
CA CYS A 176 4.67 3.54 6.28
C CYS A 176 6.12 3.07 6.15
N TYR A 177 6.96 3.46 7.09
CA TYR A 177 8.36 3.04 7.18
C TYR A 177 8.57 2.43 8.57
N HIS A 178 8.67 1.10 8.63
CA HIS A 178 8.49 0.35 9.86
C HIS A 178 7.17 0.73 10.57
N ASN A 179 7.24 1.20 11.82
CA ASN A 179 6.08 1.54 12.66
C ASN A 179 5.85 3.05 12.77
N THR A 180 6.15 3.79 11.71
CA THR A 180 5.95 5.24 11.65
C THR A 180 5.75 5.68 10.19
N VAL A 181 5.63 6.98 9.97
CA VAL A 181 5.48 7.59 8.65
C VAL A 181 6.82 8.18 8.21
N ALA A 182 7.16 7.95 6.95
CA ALA A 182 8.27 8.62 6.29
C ALA A 182 7.83 9.22 4.95
N LYS A 183 8.63 10.17 4.47
CA LYS A 183 8.58 10.64 3.09
C LYS A 183 9.94 10.50 2.43
N LEU A 184 9.94 10.17 1.15
CA LEU A 184 11.09 10.38 0.27
C LEU A 184 10.85 11.69 -0.47
N ALA A 185 11.79 12.61 -0.30
CA ALA A 185 11.74 13.94 -0.88
C ALA A 185 12.87 14.10 -1.90
N VAL A 186 12.56 14.77 -3.00
CA VAL A 186 13.52 15.33 -3.96
C VAL A 186 13.60 16.83 -3.70
N THR A 187 14.80 17.39 -3.65
CA THR A 187 14.99 18.85 -3.45
C THR A 187 14.87 19.62 -4.76
N ASP A 188 14.52 20.91 -4.68
CA ASP A 188 14.47 21.81 -5.85
C ASP A 188 15.84 21.95 -6.54
N GLU A 189 16.94 21.83 -5.80
CA GLU A 189 18.29 21.81 -6.38
C GLU A 189 18.58 20.53 -7.15
N GLU A 190 18.12 19.38 -6.64
CA GLU A 190 18.22 18.09 -7.34
C GLU A 190 17.32 18.05 -8.58
N LEU A 191 16.15 18.71 -8.53
CA LEU A 191 15.29 18.96 -9.69
C LEU A 191 16.03 19.79 -10.75
N ARG A 192 16.59 20.95 -10.37
CA ARG A 192 17.32 21.85 -11.29
C ARG A 192 18.57 21.23 -11.90
N LYS A 193 19.35 20.47 -11.12
CA LYS A 193 20.55 19.78 -11.64
C LYS A 193 20.21 18.78 -12.73
N ILE A 194 19.01 18.23 -12.71
CA ILE A 194 18.57 17.25 -13.71
C ILE A 194 17.92 17.92 -14.91
N ASP A 195 17.23 19.05 -14.76
CA ASP A 195 16.82 19.86 -15.92
C ASP A 195 18.04 20.22 -16.79
N LEU A 196 19.16 20.55 -16.15
CA LEU A 196 20.45 20.78 -16.82
C LEU A 196 21.03 19.51 -17.47
N TRP A 197 20.98 18.35 -16.80
CA TRP A 197 21.50 17.10 -17.37
C TRP A 197 20.65 16.58 -18.54
N CYS A 198 19.33 16.71 -18.48
CA CYS A 198 18.43 16.34 -19.57
C CYS A 198 18.68 17.19 -20.81
N GLN A 199 18.96 18.49 -20.64
CA GLN A 199 19.35 19.39 -21.72
C GLN A 199 20.71 18.99 -22.34
N GLU A 200 21.67 18.57 -21.52
CA GLU A 200 22.99 18.11 -22.00
C GLU A 200 22.94 16.75 -22.74
N GLU A 201 22.06 15.82 -22.34
CA GLU A 201 21.85 14.55 -23.07
C GLU A 201 21.10 14.76 -24.40
N GLU A 202 20.15 15.70 -24.46
CA GLU A 202 19.46 16.09 -25.70
C GLU A 202 20.40 16.82 -26.69
N GLU A 203 21.38 17.60 -26.21
CA GLU A 203 22.36 18.27 -27.06
C GLU A 203 23.53 17.37 -27.51
N GLY A 204 23.72 16.20 -26.88
CA GLY A 204 24.83 15.28 -27.13
C GLY A 204 24.49 13.96 -27.83
N GLY A 205 23.21 13.62 -27.97
CA GLY A 205 22.72 12.42 -28.66
C GLY A 205 22.40 12.69 -30.13
N GLU A 206 22.89 11.83 -31.03
CA GLU A 206 22.43 11.82 -32.42
C GLU A 206 20.89 11.68 -32.44
N GLU A 207 20.23 12.51 -33.24
CA GLU A 207 18.77 12.58 -33.39
C GLU A 207 18.18 11.20 -33.72
N GLU A 208 17.82 10.40 -32.71
CA GLU A 208 16.83 9.35 -32.88
C GLU A 208 15.45 10.03 -32.89
N GLU A 209 15.02 10.39 -34.10
CA GLU A 209 13.65 10.86 -34.39
C GLU A 209 12.64 9.87 -33.80
N GLY A 210 12.06 10.21 -32.64
CA GLY A 210 11.03 9.41 -31.97
C GLY A 210 10.96 9.50 -30.45
N GLY A 211 11.86 10.23 -29.79
CA GLY A 211 11.79 10.44 -28.33
C GLY A 211 10.56 11.28 -27.94
N GLU A 212 9.55 10.65 -27.35
CA GLU A 212 8.47 11.36 -26.66
C GLU A 212 9.08 12.17 -25.50
N GLU A 213 8.75 13.46 -25.41
CA GLU A 213 9.11 14.35 -24.28
C GLU A 213 8.78 13.64 -22.96
N GLU A 214 9.80 13.47 -22.12
CA GLU A 214 9.65 12.82 -20.82
C GLU A 214 8.82 13.70 -19.88
N ASP A 215 7.65 13.24 -19.45
CA ASP A 215 6.74 13.96 -18.53
C ASP A 215 7.44 14.28 -17.19
N GLU A 216 7.13 15.42 -16.57
CA GLU A 216 7.72 15.87 -15.30
C GLU A 216 7.62 14.80 -14.21
N PHE A 217 6.55 14.00 -14.22
CA PHE A 217 6.37 12.90 -13.28
C PHE A 217 7.36 11.74 -13.48
N GLN A 218 7.71 11.40 -14.72
CA GLN A 218 8.73 10.37 -15.03
C GLN A 218 10.11 10.84 -14.57
N LYS A 219 10.40 12.14 -14.75
CA LYS A 219 11.60 12.78 -14.20
C LYS A 219 11.64 12.65 -12.68
N VAL A 220 10.55 12.97 -11.98
CA VAL A 220 10.45 12.90 -10.50
C VAL A 220 10.54 11.46 -9.97
N ALA A 221 9.98 10.50 -10.68
CA ALA A 221 10.12 9.07 -10.39
C ALA A 221 11.59 8.60 -10.47
N ARG A 222 12.29 8.94 -11.56
CA ARG A 222 13.73 8.68 -11.71
C ARG A 222 14.55 9.41 -10.66
N LEU A 223 14.16 10.63 -10.28
CA LEU A 223 14.78 11.42 -9.23
C LEU A 223 14.68 10.73 -7.86
N LEU A 224 13.50 10.25 -7.47
CA LEU A 224 13.31 9.46 -6.24
C LEU A 224 14.13 8.17 -6.28
N SER A 225 14.37 7.63 -7.45
CA SER A 225 15.18 6.45 -7.68
C SER A 225 16.68 6.70 -7.44
N LYS A 226 17.17 7.94 -7.64
CA LYS A 226 18.60 8.29 -7.68
C LYS A 226 19.07 9.18 -6.52
N TYR A 227 18.20 10.03 -5.97
CA TYR A 227 18.56 11.06 -4.98
C TYR A 227 17.71 11.04 -3.71
N ASN A 228 17.05 9.93 -3.39
CA ASN A 228 16.10 9.96 -2.29
C ASN A 228 16.76 10.30 -0.94
N ARG A 229 16.16 11.28 -0.26
CA ARG A 229 16.45 11.55 1.15
C ARG A 229 15.26 11.07 1.96
N LEU A 230 15.45 9.94 2.63
CA LEU A 230 14.49 9.45 3.61
C LEU A 230 14.35 10.46 4.75
N ARG A 231 13.13 10.96 4.95
CA ARG A 231 12.77 11.84 6.06
C ARG A 231 11.66 11.19 6.88
N MET A 232 11.90 10.95 8.16
CA MET A 232 10.90 10.44 9.11
C MET A 232 10.01 11.57 9.61
N VAL A 233 8.80 11.28 10.07
CA VAL A 233 7.97 12.31 10.68
C VAL A 233 8.60 12.83 11.98
N SER A 234 8.70 14.16 12.11
CA SER A 234 9.16 14.82 13.34
C SER A 234 8.21 14.50 14.50
N LYS A 235 8.72 14.46 15.73
CA LYS A 235 7.89 14.33 16.96
C LYS A 235 7.32 15.67 17.44
N GLU A 236 7.70 16.77 16.80
CA GLU A 236 7.22 18.12 17.14
C GLU A 236 5.72 18.27 16.86
N LYS A 237 5.12 19.35 17.39
CA LYS A 237 3.73 19.76 17.10
C LYS A 237 2.69 18.64 17.33
N GLY A 238 2.88 17.81 18.36
CA GLY A 238 1.94 16.75 18.75
C GLY A 238 2.02 15.47 17.88
N MET A 239 3.04 15.36 17.03
CA MET A 239 3.26 14.18 16.19
C MET A 239 3.88 13.00 16.93
N ASP A 240 4.24 13.16 18.21
CA ASP A 240 4.58 12.07 19.12
C ASP A 240 3.43 11.04 19.25
N ALA A 241 2.19 11.44 18.96
CA ALA A 241 1.03 10.56 18.86
C ALA A 241 1.22 9.35 17.90
N ILE A 242 2.06 9.47 16.86
CA ILE A 242 2.41 8.34 15.96
C ILE A 242 3.18 7.22 16.70
N TYR A 243 3.89 7.61 17.75
CA TYR A 243 4.77 6.76 18.54
C TYR A 243 4.12 6.31 19.86
N ASN A 244 2.82 6.56 20.04
CA ASN A 244 2.09 6.25 21.28
C ASN A 244 1.94 4.74 21.56
N VAL A 245 2.13 3.89 20.55
CA VAL A 245 2.15 2.43 20.71
C VAL A 245 3.59 1.91 20.53
N PRO A 246 4.13 1.17 21.52
CA PRO A 246 5.43 0.51 21.41
C PRO A 246 5.53 -0.36 20.15
N ARG A 247 6.76 -0.67 19.73
CA ARG A 247 6.95 -1.67 18.68
C ARG A 247 6.51 -3.03 19.22
N GLN A 248 5.63 -3.70 18.50
CA GLN A 248 5.12 -5.01 18.88
C GLN A 248 5.18 -5.96 17.67
N LEU A 249 5.45 -7.23 17.97
CA LEU A 249 5.25 -8.33 17.04
C LEU A 249 3.74 -8.43 16.72
N GLY A 250 3.38 -8.57 15.45
CA GLY A 250 1.96 -8.64 15.03
C GLY A 250 1.21 -7.31 14.98
N SER A 251 1.86 -6.23 14.54
CA SER A 251 1.19 -4.96 14.25
C SER A 251 1.23 -4.61 12.76
N SER A 252 0.13 -4.06 12.24
CA SER A 252 0.05 -3.51 10.89
C SER A 252 -0.06 -1.99 10.93
N SER A 253 0.40 -1.35 9.86
CA SER A 253 0.35 0.09 9.69
C SER A 253 -0.07 0.42 8.26
N THR A 254 -1.01 1.34 8.11
CA THR A 254 -1.43 1.85 6.81
C THR A 254 -1.48 3.37 6.82
N LEU A 255 -1.15 3.97 5.69
CA LEU A 255 -1.22 5.40 5.46
C LEU A 255 -2.24 5.66 4.36
N LEU A 256 -3.16 6.57 4.63
CA LEU A 256 -4.21 6.98 3.70
C LEU A 256 -4.09 8.48 3.43
N HIS A 257 -4.07 8.86 2.16
CA HIS A 257 -4.20 10.26 1.76
C HIS A 257 -5.67 10.69 1.83
N LEU A 258 -5.95 11.77 2.56
CA LEU A 258 -7.30 12.31 2.73
C LEU A 258 -7.60 13.48 1.76
N GLY A 259 -6.67 13.77 0.84
CA GLY A 259 -6.71 14.94 -0.02
C GLY A 259 -5.89 16.11 0.52
N SER A 260 -5.48 17.01 -0.39
CA SER A 260 -4.58 18.13 -0.10
C SER A 260 -3.30 17.64 0.59
N ASP A 261 -2.96 18.17 1.77
CA ASP A 261 -1.80 17.75 2.55
C ASP A 261 -2.18 16.87 3.76
N TYR A 262 -3.40 16.35 3.82
CA TYR A 262 -3.89 15.59 4.98
C TYR A 262 -3.70 14.09 4.81
N PHE A 263 -3.24 13.45 5.88
CA PHE A 263 -3.01 12.03 5.94
C PHE A 263 -3.65 11.43 7.18
N CYS A 264 -4.14 10.20 7.04
CA CYS A 264 -4.54 9.36 8.15
C CYS A 264 -3.60 8.16 8.24
N TYR A 265 -2.85 8.11 9.34
CA TYR A 265 -2.04 6.98 9.71
C TYR A 265 -2.81 6.10 10.68
N VAL A 266 -2.98 4.82 10.35
CA VAL A 266 -3.68 3.86 11.20
C VAL A 266 -2.74 2.73 11.54
N ARG A 267 -2.63 2.45 12.84
CA ARG A 267 -1.92 1.29 13.38
C ARG A 267 -2.88 0.33 14.03
N THR A 268 -2.62 -0.95 13.87
CA THR A 268 -3.39 -2.01 14.49
C THR A 268 -2.47 -3.08 15.05
N GLY A 269 -2.95 -3.85 16.01
CA GLY A 269 -2.19 -4.96 16.57
C GLY A 269 -2.75 -5.45 17.91
N LYS A 270 -1.95 -6.25 18.61
CA LYS A 270 -2.20 -6.64 20.00
C LYS A 270 -1.69 -5.53 20.96
N PRO A 271 -2.31 -5.29 22.11
CA PRO A 271 -1.72 -4.41 23.12
C PRO A 271 -0.43 -5.02 23.68
N PRO A 272 0.51 -4.21 24.21
CA PRO A 272 1.75 -4.75 24.76
C PRO A 272 1.43 -5.77 25.83
N GLN A 273 1.90 -7.01 25.67
CA GLN A 273 1.75 -8.02 26.71
C GLN A 273 2.57 -7.56 27.92
N ILE A 274 1.89 -7.44 29.07
CA ILE A 274 2.57 -7.38 30.35
C ILE A 274 3.04 -8.83 30.56
N HIS A 275 4.34 -9.08 30.40
CA HIS A 275 4.92 -10.35 30.81
C HIS A 275 4.76 -10.45 32.33
N ASP A 276 3.81 -11.25 32.78
CA ASP A 276 3.93 -11.90 34.09
C ASP A 276 4.84 -13.10 33.87
N ASP A 277 6.01 -13.09 34.51
CA ASP A 277 7.12 -14.05 34.37
C ASP A 277 6.79 -15.48 34.87
N GLY A 278 5.61 -16.03 34.57
CA GLY A 278 5.26 -17.37 35.06
C GLY A 278 3.92 -17.97 34.66
N ALA A 279 3.24 -17.49 33.61
CA ALA A 279 2.04 -18.15 33.11
C ALA A 279 2.37 -18.86 31.79
N ASP A 280 2.12 -20.17 31.76
CA ASP A 280 2.13 -21.01 30.57
C ASP A 280 1.39 -20.35 29.40
N ASP A 281 1.83 -20.65 28.17
CA ASP A 281 1.23 -20.24 26.89
C ASP A 281 -0.21 -20.78 26.72
N ASP A 282 -1.13 -20.38 27.59
CA ASP A 282 -2.56 -20.65 27.45
C ASP A 282 -3.15 -19.62 26.49
N ASP A 283 -3.42 -20.07 25.26
CA ASP A 283 -4.08 -19.32 24.18
C ASP A 283 -5.43 -18.68 24.58
N ASP A 284 -6.00 -19.13 25.70
CA ASP A 284 -7.30 -18.70 26.23
C ASP A 284 -7.25 -17.52 27.22
N LEU A 285 -6.07 -16.92 27.45
CA LEU A 285 -6.02 -15.68 28.22
C LEU A 285 -6.87 -14.58 27.56
N PRO A 286 -7.77 -13.89 28.30
CA PRO A 286 -8.63 -12.83 27.75
C PRO A 286 -7.84 -11.72 27.03
N SER A 287 -6.60 -11.49 27.44
CA SER A 287 -5.67 -10.55 26.84
C SER A 287 -5.31 -10.91 25.39
N ASN A 288 -5.28 -12.19 25.03
CA ASN A 288 -4.95 -12.67 23.68
C ASN A 288 -6.06 -12.38 22.66
N ARG A 289 -7.25 -11.94 23.11
CA ARG A 289 -8.36 -11.50 22.25
C ARG A 289 -8.49 -9.98 22.16
N ILE A 290 -7.69 -9.22 22.92
CA ILE A 290 -7.72 -7.77 22.84
C ILE A 290 -6.95 -7.32 21.59
N ARG A 291 -7.54 -6.41 20.83
CA ARG A 291 -6.91 -5.75 19.69
C ARG A 291 -7.00 -4.25 19.87
N PHE A 292 -6.04 -3.52 19.30
CA PHE A 292 -6.07 -2.06 19.26
C PHE A 292 -6.15 -1.52 17.84
N ILE A 293 -6.72 -0.33 17.72
CA ILE A 293 -6.63 0.54 16.54
C ILE A 293 -6.22 1.92 17.04
N SER A 294 -5.09 2.41 16.55
CA SER A 294 -4.61 3.77 16.79
C SER A 294 -4.73 4.56 15.49
N ILE A 295 -5.47 5.67 15.52
CA ILE A 295 -5.67 6.56 14.38
C ILE A 295 -4.96 7.86 14.69
N VAL A 296 -4.14 8.35 13.76
CA VAL A 296 -3.51 9.67 13.81
C VAL A 296 -3.74 10.38 12.48
N ILE A 297 -4.44 11.50 12.51
CA ILE A 297 -4.63 12.40 11.39
C ILE A 297 -3.68 13.57 11.55
N PHE A 298 -2.93 13.86 10.50
CA PHE A 298 -1.99 14.96 10.46
C PHE A 298 -2.00 15.65 9.10
N ARG A 299 -1.51 16.87 9.07
CA ARG A 299 -1.24 17.62 7.85
C ARG A 299 0.27 17.66 7.62
N ALA A 300 0.76 17.12 6.51
CA ALA A 300 2.16 17.24 6.14
C ALA A 300 2.45 18.67 5.66
N ASP A 301 3.66 19.18 5.92
CA ASP A 301 4.10 20.42 5.27
C ASP A 301 4.82 20.08 3.95
N PRO A 302 4.23 20.40 2.79
CA PRO A 302 4.84 20.07 1.50
C PRO A 302 6.02 20.99 1.14
N ARG A 303 6.12 22.18 1.74
CA ARG A 303 7.08 23.22 1.34
C ARG A 303 8.36 23.25 2.16
N GLU A 304 8.43 22.47 3.23
CA GLU A 304 9.60 22.51 4.11
C GLU A 304 10.72 21.59 3.59
N ILE A 305 11.65 22.20 2.88
CA ILE A 305 13.00 21.68 2.64
C ILE A 305 13.86 22.28 3.74
N ASN A 306 14.10 21.54 4.84
CA ASN A 306 15.18 21.94 5.74
C ASN A 306 16.50 21.88 4.94
N GLU A 307 16.97 23.05 4.55
CA GLU A 307 18.36 23.35 4.26
C GLU A 307 19.12 23.26 5.59
N GLU A 308 20.30 22.67 5.55
CA GLU A 308 21.25 22.57 6.67
C GLU A 308 20.89 21.60 7.83
N ASN A 309 21.44 20.39 7.69
CA ASN A 309 22.09 19.60 8.76
C ASN A 309 21.34 19.26 10.06
N SER A 310 20.07 19.62 10.25
CA SER A 310 19.31 19.29 11.46
C SER A 310 18.16 18.32 11.16
N ALA A 311 18.52 17.04 11.29
CA ALA A 311 17.68 15.85 11.33
C ALA A 311 16.99 15.39 10.02
N LYS A 312 17.07 14.07 9.79
CA LYS A 312 16.37 13.29 8.76
C LYS A 312 14.85 13.30 8.97
N LEU A 313 14.24 14.46 9.20
CA LEU A 313 12.86 14.62 9.62
C LEU A 313 12.07 15.53 8.67
N PHE A 314 10.76 15.33 8.59
CA PHE A 314 9.82 16.28 7.99
C PHE A 314 8.81 16.74 9.04
N ARG A 315 8.38 18.01 8.99
CA ARG A 315 7.34 18.48 9.89
C ARG A 315 5.95 18.13 9.39
N ALA A 316 5.10 17.85 10.36
CA ALA A 316 3.68 17.69 10.19
C ALA A 316 2.96 18.38 11.34
N GLN A 317 1.73 18.79 11.11
CA GLN A 317 0.85 19.35 12.12
C GLN A 317 -0.14 18.28 12.56
N TYR A 318 -0.13 17.95 13.84
CA TYR A 318 -1.17 17.12 14.44
C TYR A 318 -2.56 17.75 14.23
N VAL A 319 -3.52 16.92 13.84
CA VAL A 319 -4.93 17.32 13.69
C VAL A 319 -5.78 16.58 14.70
N TYR A 320 -5.64 15.25 14.75
CA TYR A 320 -6.48 14.40 15.57
C TYR A 320 -5.81 13.06 15.84
N SER A 321 -6.10 12.45 16.99
CA SER A 321 -5.81 11.05 17.22
C SER A 321 -6.87 10.41 18.08
N LYS A 322 -7.04 9.09 17.90
CA LYS A 322 -7.85 8.29 18.79
C LYS A 322 -7.33 6.87 18.85
N HIS A 323 -7.31 6.33 20.06
CA HIS A 323 -6.93 4.96 20.33
C HIS A 323 -8.15 4.19 20.81
N TYR A 324 -8.38 3.03 20.21
CA TYR A 324 -9.46 2.12 20.54
C TYR A 324 -8.86 0.77 20.93
N THR A 325 -9.40 0.17 21.98
CA THR A 325 -9.18 -1.23 22.31
C THR A 325 -10.52 -1.94 22.26
N PHE A 326 -10.53 -3.17 21.75
CA PHE A 326 -11.75 -3.96 21.65
C PHE A 326 -11.44 -5.44 21.78
N HIS A 327 -12.46 -6.20 22.18
CA HIS A 327 -12.40 -7.66 22.23
C HIS A 327 -12.74 -8.21 20.85
N SER A 328 -11.74 -8.82 20.23
CA SER A 328 -11.91 -9.56 18.99
C SER A 328 -12.62 -10.89 19.26
N ARG A 329 -13.44 -11.32 18.30
CA ARG A 329 -13.93 -12.71 18.27
C ARG A 329 -12.88 -13.68 17.73
N PHE A 330 -11.82 -13.15 17.13
CA PHE A 330 -10.66 -13.85 16.60
C PHE A 330 -9.64 -14.06 17.74
N GLY A 331 -9.18 -15.31 17.93
CA GLY A 331 -8.27 -15.74 18.99
C GLY A 331 -6.82 -15.84 18.51
N GLY A 332 -5.90 -16.34 19.34
CA GLY A 332 -4.53 -16.66 18.89
C GLY A 332 -3.77 -15.51 18.23
N ASP A 333 -3.01 -15.82 17.17
CA ASP A 333 -2.12 -14.93 16.41
C ASP A 333 -2.79 -14.02 15.36
N ASP A 334 -4.13 -14.06 15.27
CA ASP A 334 -4.89 -13.24 14.34
C ASP A 334 -4.58 -11.74 14.50
N PHE A 335 -4.29 -11.04 13.40
CA PHE A 335 -4.00 -9.61 13.39
C PHE A 335 -4.78 -8.85 12.33
N ILE A 336 -5.01 -7.56 12.59
CA ILE A 336 -5.68 -6.68 11.63
C ILE A 336 -4.65 -6.28 10.57
N LYS A 337 -4.82 -6.75 9.34
CA LYS A 337 -3.89 -6.54 8.22
C LYS A 337 -4.02 -5.15 7.61
N GLY A 338 -5.22 -4.57 7.59
CA GLY A 338 -5.45 -3.28 6.93
C GLY A 338 -6.62 -2.49 7.53
N CYS A 339 -6.56 -1.17 7.38
CA CYS A 339 -7.63 -0.24 7.74
C CYS A 339 -7.97 0.63 6.54
N TYR A 340 -9.24 0.66 6.17
CA TYR A 340 -9.73 1.36 5.00
C TYR A 340 -10.72 2.42 5.45
N ALA A 341 -10.40 3.68 5.15
CA ALA A 341 -11.30 4.80 5.40
C ALA A 341 -12.46 4.78 4.40
N PHE A 342 -13.66 5.07 4.88
CA PHE A 342 -14.82 5.36 4.05
C PHE A 342 -14.99 6.86 4.10
N GLY A 343 -15.63 7.42 3.06
CA GLY A 343 -16.28 8.71 3.24
C GLY A 343 -17.03 8.77 4.59
N LEU A 344 -17.05 9.94 5.21
CA LEU A 344 -17.53 10.11 6.58
C LEU A 344 -18.93 9.49 6.80
N PRO A 345 -19.19 8.74 7.89
CA PRO A 345 -18.28 8.34 8.97
C PRO A 345 -18.18 6.80 9.09
N GLY A 346 -17.27 6.17 8.35
CA GLY A 346 -17.09 4.71 8.43
C GLY A 346 -15.64 4.27 8.23
N TRP A 347 -15.29 3.13 8.82
CA TRP A 347 -14.03 2.42 8.61
C TRP A 347 -14.32 0.93 8.42
N ILE A 348 -13.61 0.25 7.52
CA ILE A 348 -13.54 -1.22 7.45
C ILE A 348 -12.14 -1.63 7.85
N LEU A 349 -12.09 -2.63 8.69
CA LEU A 349 -10.88 -3.28 9.14
C LEU A 349 -10.80 -4.61 8.41
N GLU A 350 -9.72 -4.82 7.66
CA GLU A 350 -9.38 -6.14 7.15
C GLU A 350 -8.59 -6.87 8.22
N ALA A 351 -9.15 -7.96 8.74
CA ALA A 351 -8.44 -8.88 9.62
C ALA A 351 -8.05 -10.13 8.85
N THR A 352 -6.82 -10.59 9.07
CA THR A 352 -6.42 -11.95 8.71
C THR A 352 -6.82 -12.86 9.86
N VAL A 353 -7.50 -13.94 9.50
CA VAL A 353 -7.74 -15.10 10.37
C VAL A 353 -6.89 -16.20 9.76
N ASP A 354 -5.85 -16.63 10.44
CA ASP A 354 -4.98 -17.71 9.95
C ASP A 354 -5.58 -19.09 10.25
#